data_AF-A0A193SXN1-F1
#
_entry.id   AF-A0A193SXN1-F1
#
_cell.length_a   1.000
_cell.length_b   1.000
_cell.length_c   1.000
_cell.angle_alpha   90.00
_cell.angle_beta   90.00
_cell.angle_gamma   90.00
#
_symmetry.space_group_name_H-M   'P 1'
#
loop_
_entity.id
_entity.type
_entity.pdbx_description
1 polymer ?
#
loop_
_entity_poly.entity_id
_entity_poly.type
_entity_poly.pdbx_seq_one_letter_code
_entity_poly.pdbx_strand_id
1 'polypeptide(L)'
;MTTKDKNWIARDDRTPEVNTLTVAGLVPTSASHSLPWLSLRNIPSEAGQLNLDLNYYATGLGPWTGRETPAVYAQPSDASITSVRIYQDDELLVSIDELTVIQ
;
A
#
# COMPACT_ATOMS: atom_id res chain seq x y z
N MET A 1 -8.48 5.25 -18.96
CA MET A 1 -7.55 6.24 -18.37
C MET A 1 -7.34 5.80 -16.95
N THR A 2 -6.26 5.05 -16.71
CA THR A 2 -5.89 4.48 -15.42
C THR A 2 -5.55 5.65 -14.51
N THR A 3 -6.36 5.82 -13.46
CA THR A 3 -6.12 6.77 -12.38
C THR A 3 -4.71 6.50 -11.88
N LYS A 4 -3.76 7.38 -12.21
CA LYS A 4 -2.64 7.61 -11.30
C LYS A 4 -3.29 8.11 -10.01
N ASP A 5 -3.59 7.19 -9.09
CA ASP A 5 -3.91 7.51 -7.71
C ASP A 5 -2.68 8.20 -7.15
N LYS A 6 -2.61 9.53 -7.29
CA LYS A 6 -1.36 10.34 -7.23
C LYS A 6 -0.51 10.14 -5.97
N ASN A 7 -1.10 9.56 -4.93
CA ASN A 7 -0.49 9.34 -3.64
C ASN A 7 -0.01 7.90 -3.42
N TRP A 8 -0.25 6.98 -4.36
CA TRP A 8 0.09 5.57 -4.24
C TRP A 8 0.94 5.09 -5.42
N ILE A 9 1.89 4.22 -5.12
CA ILE A 9 2.78 3.59 -6.09
C ILE A 9 2.96 2.12 -5.73
N ALA A 10 2.90 1.26 -6.74
CA ALA A 10 3.34 -0.12 -6.66
C ALA A 10 4.50 -0.32 -7.64
N ARG A 11 5.66 -0.68 -7.10
CA ARG A 11 6.91 -0.87 -7.84
C ARG A 11 7.45 -2.27 -7.59
N ASP A 12 7.80 -2.93 -8.67
CA ASP A 12 8.35 -4.27 -8.62
C ASP A 12 9.80 -4.23 -9.13
N ASP A 13 10.75 -4.26 -8.21
CA ASP A 13 12.18 -4.30 -8.53
C ASP A 13 12.61 -5.76 -8.68
N ARG A 14 12.96 -6.14 -9.91
CA ARG A 14 13.38 -7.49 -10.32
C ARG A 14 14.76 -7.45 -10.97
N THR A 15 15.72 -6.82 -10.29
CA THR A 15 17.12 -6.79 -10.72
C THR A 15 17.89 -7.99 -10.14
N PRO A 16 19.10 -8.31 -10.62
CA PRO A 16 19.90 -9.41 -10.06
C PRO A 16 20.21 -9.27 -8.56
N GLU A 17 20.17 -8.04 -8.03
CA GLU A 17 20.52 -7.71 -6.64
C GLU A 17 19.28 -7.46 -5.77
N VAL A 18 18.13 -7.17 -6.37
CA VAL A 18 16.88 -6.81 -5.67
C VAL A 18 15.71 -7.54 -6.31
N ASN A 19 14.95 -8.28 -5.51
CA ASN A 19 13.74 -8.96 -5.94
C ASN A 19 12.60 -8.66 -4.97
N THR A 20 12.07 -7.44 -5.02
CA THR A 20 11.14 -6.90 -4.02
C THR A 20 10.00 -6.14 -4.68
N LEU A 21 8.76 -6.52 -4.35
CA LEU A 21 7.57 -5.74 -4.64
C LEU A 21 7.32 -4.76 -3.48
N THR A 22 7.26 -3.47 -3.78
CA THR A 22 6.99 -2.38 -2.84
C THR A 22 5.70 -1.67 -3.21
N VAL A 23 4.80 -1.52 -2.22
CA VAL A 23 3.59 -0.69 -2.33
C VAL A 23 3.72 0.42 -1.29
N ALA A 24 3.58 1.67 -1.72
CA ALA A 24 3.71 2.81 -0.82
C ALA A 24 2.69 3.89 -1.16
N GLY A 25 2.24 4.63 -0.14
CA GLY A 25 1.48 5.84 -0.38
C GLY A 25 1.36 6.77 0.81
N LEU A 26 0.98 8.01 0.53
CA LEU A 26 0.77 9.05 1.54
C LEU A 26 -0.70 9.06 1.97
N VAL A 27 -0.93 8.94 3.28
CA VAL A 27 -2.29 8.91 3.84
C VAL A 27 -2.47 9.99 4.91
N PRO A 28 -3.66 10.60 5.00
CA PRO A 28 -3.96 11.56 6.06
C PRO A 28 -3.94 10.84 7.41
N THR A 29 -3.40 11.54 8.41
CA THR A 29 -3.39 11.10 9.81
C THR A 29 -4.15 12.11 10.65
N SER A 30 -5.06 11.61 11.47
CA SER A 30 -5.90 12.39 12.38
C SER A 30 -5.13 12.90 13.60
N ALA A 31 -4.14 12.13 14.07
CA ALA A 31 -3.32 12.48 15.22
C ALA A 31 -1.84 12.50 14.82
N SER A 32 -1.09 13.40 15.46
CA SER A 32 0.36 13.54 15.27
C SER A 32 1.16 12.25 15.53
N HIS A 33 0.55 11.26 16.19
CA HIS A 33 1.14 9.96 16.49
C HIS A 33 0.41 8.77 15.86
N SER A 34 -0.52 9.02 14.92
CA SER A 34 -1.09 7.95 14.11
C SER A 34 -0.04 7.45 13.13
N LEU A 35 0.38 6.20 13.28
CA LEU A 35 1.32 5.55 12.36
C LEU A 35 0.54 4.65 11.41
N PRO A 36 0.38 5.02 10.13
CA PRO A 36 -0.24 4.15 9.16
C PRO A 36 0.73 3.04 8.76
N TRP A 37 0.21 1.83 8.56
CA TRP A 37 0.96 0.74 7.94
C TRP A 37 0.06 -0.08 7.03
N LEU A 38 0.69 -0.78 6.09
CA LEU A 38 0.01 -1.74 5.22
C LEU A 38 0.31 -3.15 5.69
N SER A 39 -0.71 -4.00 5.72
CA SER A 39 -0.57 -5.43 5.97
C SER A 39 -1.26 -6.24 4.89
N LEU A 40 -0.80 -7.48 4.66
CA LEU A 40 -1.51 -8.41 3.80
C LEU A 40 -2.91 -8.67 4.36
N ARG A 41 -3.94 -8.51 3.53
CA ARG A 41 -5.32 -8.78 3.92
C ARG A 41 -5.52 -10.29 4.07
N ASN A 42 -6.15 -10.71 5.17
CA ASN A 42 -6.34 -12.13 5.50
C ASN A 42 -7.57 -12.77 4.85
N ILE A 43 -7.91 -12.34 3.62
CA ILE A 43 -8.97 -12.96 2.81
C ILE A 43 -8.40 -13.39 1.47
N PRO A 44 -8.98 -14.43 0.83
CA PRO A 44 -8.57 -14.84 -0.50
C PRO A 44 -8.61 -13.67 -1.49
N SER A 45 -7.56 -13.52 -2.27
CA SER A 45 -7.52 -12.61 -3.42
C SER A 45 -7.72 -13.38 -4.72
N GLU A 46 -8.12 -12.66 -5.78
CA GLU A 46 -8.12 -13.23 -7.12
C GLU A 46 -6.68 -13.53 -7.58
N ALA A 47 -6.53 -14.42 -8.57
CA ALA A 47 -5.23 -14.75 -9.11
C ALA A 47 -4.53 -13.49 -9.66
N GLY A 48 -3.28 -13.27 -9.24
CA GLY A 48 -2.50 -12.09 -9.60
C GLY A 48 -2.91 -10.79 -8.90
N GLN A 49 -3.74 -10.87 -7.87
CA GLN A 49 -4.14 -9.73 -7.05
C GLN A 49 -3.51 -9.81 -5.65
N LEU A 50 -2.88 -8.72 -5.24
CA LEU A 50 -2.41 -8.50 -3.88
C LEU A 50 -3.39 -7.59 -3.13
N ASN A 51 -4.01 -8.09 -2.07
CA ASN A 51 -4.90 -7.31 -1.22
C ASN A 51 -4.17 -6.86 0.05
N LEU A 52 -4.17 -5.55 0.30
CA LEU A 52 -3.57 -4.94 1.48
C LEU A 52 -4.62 -4.21 2.30
N ASP A 53 -4.49 -4.23 3.62
CA ASP A 53 -5.25 -3.40 4.53
C ASP A 53 -4.38 -2.23 5.02
N LEU A 54 -4.92 -1.02 4.89
CA LEU A 54 -4.39 0.18 5.53
C LEU A 54 -4.90 0.23 6.97
N ASN A 55 -3.96 0.19 7.90
CA ASN A 55 -4.23 0.22 9.33
C ASN A 55 -3.52 1.42 9.97
N TYR A 56 -4.02 1.83 11.14
CA TYR A 56 -3.48 2.96 11.89
C TYR A 56 -3.19 2.58 13.34
N TYR A 57 -2.01 2.98 13.84
CA TYR A 57 -1.65 2.75 15.24
C TYR A 57 -2.03 4.01 15.99
N ALA A 58 -3.16 3.99 16.70
CA ALA A 58 -3.61 5.15 17.47
C ALA A 58 -2.84 5.22 18.79
N THR A 59 -1.74 5.98 18.85
CA THR A 59 -1.05 6.27 20.12
C THR A 59 -1.61 7.54 20.75
N GLY A 60 -2.78 7.41 21.38
CA GLY A 60 -3.32 8.39 22.33
C GLY A 60 -3.65 9.79 21.81
N LEU A 61 -4.11 10.63 22.74
CA LEU A 61 -4.60 11.99 22.53
C LEU A 61 -3.44 12.96 22.23
N GLY A 62 -3.03 13.05 20.97
CA GLY A 62 -2.16 14.12 20.47
C GLY A 62 -2.96 15.21 19.75
N PRO A 63 -2.41 16.42 19.56
CA PRO A 63 -3.06 17.45 18.76
C PRO A 63 -3.34 16.93 17.35
N TRP A 64 -4.55 17.24 16.87
CA TRP A 64 -5.00 16.95 15.52
C TRP A 64 -4.17 17.80 14.55
N THR A 65 -3.18 17.18 13.93
CA THR A 65 -2.45 17.78 12.82
C THR A 65 -2.76 16.90 11.62
N GLY A 66 -3.54 17.41 10.67
CA GLY A 66 -3.91 16.70 9.45
C GLY A 66 -2.69 16.51 8.54
N ARG A 67 -1.72 15.71 8.97
CA ARG A 67 -0.46 15.46 8.28
C ARG A 67 -0.60 14.24 7.39
N GLU A 68 0.03 14.28 6.23
CA GLU A 68 0.22 13.10 5.40
C GLU A 68 1.44 12.29 5.89
N THR A 69 1.23 11.00 6.17
CA THR A 69 2.27 10.08 6.65
C THR A 69 2.37 8.89 5.69
N PRO A 70 3.58 8.41 5.35
CA PRO A 70 3.74 7.28 4.44
C PRO A 70 3.31 5.96 5.07
N ALA A 71 2.54 5.17 4.33
CA ALA A 71 2.28 3.76 4.57
C ALA A 71 3.06 2.92 3.54
N VAL A 72 3.76 1.88 3.98
CA VAL A 72 4.62 1.06 3.11
C VAL A 72 4.39 -0.42 3.38
N TYR A 73 4.32 -1.20 2.31
CA TYR A 73 4.37 -2.66 2.29
C TYR A 73 5.50 -3.11 1.36
N ALA A 74 6.27 -4.09 1.79
CA ALA A 74 7.32 -4.70 0.98
C ALA A 74 7.33 -6.21 1.19
N GLN A 75 7.46 -6.97 0.09
CA GLN A 75 7.60 -8.42 0.10
C GLN A 75 8.53 -8.88 -1.03
N PRO A 76 9.04 -10.12 -0.99
CA PRO A 76 9.70 -10.70 -2.15
C PRO A 76 8.83 -10.56 -3.40
N SER A 77 9.44 -10.16 -4.50
CA SER A 77 8.71 -10.03 -5.75
C SER A 77 8.14 -11.38 -6.20
N ASP A 78 6.87 -11.37 -6.57
CA ASP A 78 6.16 -12.50 -7.17
C ASP A 78 5.64 -12.05 -8.54
N ALA A 79 6.16 -12.71 -9.58
CA ALA A 79 5.85 -12.36 -10.96
C ALA A 79 4.38 -12.55 -11.35
N SER A 80 3.62 -13.31 -10.56
CA SER A 80 2.20 -13.52 -10.78
C SER A 80 1.36 -12.32 -10.35
N ILE A 81 1.87 -11.44 -9.47
CA ILE A 81 1.14 -10.26 -9.03
C ILE A 81 1.12 -9.23 -10.16
N THR A 82 -0.08 -8.95 -10.65
CA THR A 82 -0.35 -7.97 -11.72
C THR A 82 -1.14 -6.76 -11.22
N SER A 83 -1.78 -6.86 -10.05
CA SER A 83 -2.56 -5.78 -9.47
C SER A 83 -2.45 -5.72 -7.95
N VAL A 84 -2.64 -4.53 -7.39
CA VAL A 84 -2.71 -4.28 -5.95
C VAL A 84 -4.03 -3.59 -5.63
N ARG A 85 -4.69 -4.05 -4.57
CA ARG A 85 -5.86 -3.40 -3.97
C ARG A 85 -5.55 -3.04 -2.54
N ILE A 86 -5.93 -1.84 -2.14
CA ILE A 86 -5.74 -1.37 -0.77
C ILE A 86 -7.11 -1.07 -0.20
N TYR A 87 -7.40 -1.64 0.97
CA TYR A 87 -8.65 -1.50 1.68
C TYR A 87 -8.44 -0.75 2.99
N GLN A 88 -9.47 -0.04 3.44
CA GLN A 88 -9.55 0.54 4.77
C GLN A 88 -10.95 0.27 5.32
N ASP A 89 -11.06 -0.28 6.52
CA ASP A 89 -12.36 -0.59 7.15
C ASP A 89 -13.30 -1.40 6.22
N ASP A 90 -12.72 -2.39 5.52
CA ASP A 90 -13.37 -3.25 4.50
C ASP A 90 -13.81 -2.56 3.19
N GLU A 91 -13.61 -1.26 3.05
CA GLU A 91 -13.89 -0.51 1.82
C GLU A 91 -12.65 -0.41 0.92
N LEU A 92 -12.86 -0.54 -0.39
CA LEU A 92 -11.77 -0.38 -1.37
C LEU A 92 -11.34 1.10 -1.42
N LEU A 93 -10.10 1.36 -1.02
CA LEU A 93 -9.50 2.69 -1.04
C LEU A 93 -8.77 2.98 -2.36
N VAL A 94 -7.97 2.01 -2.84
CA VAL A 94 -7.07 2.18 -4.00
C VAL A 94 -7.04 0.93 -4.84
N SER A 95 -6.98 1.12 -6.16
CA SER A 95 -6.92 0.06 -7.16
C SER A 95 -5.79 0.33 -8.15
N ILE A 96 -4.66 -0.37 -7.99
CA ILE A 96 -3.49 -0.24 -8.86
C ILE A 96 -3.40 -1.45 -9.79
N ASP A 97 -3.70 -1.24 -11.08
CA ASP A 97 -3.68 -2.31 -12.10
C ASP A 97 -2.38 -2.38 -12.89
N GLU A 98 -1.54 -1.35 -12.78
CA GLU A 98 -0.29 -1.23 -13.54
C GLU A 98 0.88 -1.12 -12.56
N LEU A 99 1.57 -2.25 -12.35
CA LEU A 99 2.81 -2.30 -11.58
C LEU A 99 3.97 -1.74 -12.40
N THR A 100 4.72 -0.82 -11.82
CA THR A 100 5.97 -0.37 -12.44
C THR A 100 7.04 -1.42 -12.20
N VAL A 101 7.36 -2.22 -13.22
CA VAL A 101 8.42 -3.23 -13.15
C VAL A 101 9.75 -2.61 -13.56
N ILE A 102 10.75 -2.71 -12.68
CA ILE A 102 12.15 -2.37 -12.96
C ILE A 102 12.92 -3.68 -13.05
N GLN A 103 13.63 -3.91 -14.15
CA GLN A 103 14.39 -5.13 -14.42
C GLN A 103 15.87 -4.81 -14.59
#